data_AF-A0A1I1HEU5-F1
#
_entry.id   AF-A0A1I1HEU5-F1
#
_cell.length_a   1.000
_cell.length_b   1.000
_cell.length_c   1.000
_cell.angle_alpha   90.00
_cell.angle_beta   90.00
_cell.angle_gamma   90.00
#
_symmetry.space_group_name_H-M   'P 1'
#
loop_
_entity.id
_entity.type
_entity.pdbx_description
1 polymer ?
#
loop_
_entity_poly.entity_id
_entity_poly.type
_entity_poly.pdbx_seq_one_letter_code
_entity_poly.pdbx_strand_id
1 'polypeptide(L)'
;MYVNKKEHYLSRSLYLSAAIHIFSNLIMAVIRKVSQGANPNGPDMANQMVLLGQIIVSTIQVIMIAIVFVGAYEHLRKALSVVEESDRLRMAVLQQEIMGSKVPTLTGDDICKLMELWGVILIAVRMVYDICSMVYRRFVMDLLDLGVTSESSNESFVTIYNNTHGFKYIGLLVAILIGVMMTGIFLNDRLLKVISMILMTFFIFSFVILGMRTVTIGGYSVGIVWTSVIFHLVETVGLFVLGFYLRKKYIGL
;
A
#
# COMPACT_ATOMS: atom_id res chain seq x y z
N MET A 1 -14.82 30.12 0.09
CA MET A 1 -13.89 29.62 -0.94
C MET A 1 -14.34 28.21 -1.30
N TYR A 2 -14.83 27.99 -2.52
CA TYR A 2 -15.25 26.65 -3.00
C TYR A 2 -14.18 25.62 -2.67
N VAL A 3 -14.53 24.37 -2.35
CA VAL A 3 -13.58 23.28 -2.58
C VAL A 3 -13.29 23.32 -4.07
N ASN A 4 -12.13 23.88 -4.41
CA ASN A 4 -11.80 24.30 -5.75
C ASN A 4 -11.86 23.08 -6.66
N LYS A 5 -12.55 23.16 -7.81
CA LYS A 5 -12.58 22.06 -8.79
C LYS A 5 -11.19 21.63 -9.26
N LYS A 6 -10.17 22.44 -9.00
CA LYS A 6 -8.78 22.18 -9.34
C LYS A 6 -7.98 21.51 -8.21
N GLU A 7 -8.38 21.68 -6.95
CA GLU A 7 -7.65 21.15 -5.79
C GLU A 7 -8.26 19.81 -5.36
N HIS A 8 -7.40 18.83 -5.09
CA HIS A 8 -7.77 17.42 -4.92
C HIS A 8 -6.84 16.78 -3.89
N TYR A 9 -7.06 17.09 -2.61
CA TYR A 9 -6.08 16.86 -1.55
C TYR A 9 -5.80 15.38 -1.28
N LEU A 10 -6.85 14.58 -1.12
CA LEU A 10 -6.73 13.17 -0.80
C LEU A 10 -6.23 12.40 -2.03
N SER A 11 -6.82 12.61 -3.20
CA SER A 11 -6.41 11.89 -4.40
C SER A 11 -4.99 12.23 -4.83
N ARG A 12 -4.56 13.50 -4.73
CA ARG A 12 -3.16 13.90 -4.96
C ARG A 12 -2.20 13.24 -3.96
N SER A 13 -2.57 13.17 -2.69
CA SER A 13 -1.76 12.50 -1.67
C SER A 13 -1.60 11.01 -1.95
N LEU A 14 -2.69 10.34 -2.35
CA LEU A 14 -2.66 8.93 -2.77
C LEU A 14 -1.76 8.71 -3.99
N TYR A 15 -1.81 9.59 -5.00
CA TYR A 15 -0.91 9.50 -6.16
C TYR A 15 0.55 9.70 -5.81
N LEU A 16 0.85 10.72 -5.00
CA LEU A 16 2.22 10.98 -4.59
C LEU A 16 2.77 9.83 -3.76
N SER A 17 1.96 9.25 -2.86
CA SER A 17 2.33 8.05 -2.12
C SER A 17 2.59 6.85 -3.04
N ALA A 18 1.71 6.58 -4.01
CA ALA A 18 1.93 5.51 -4.99
C ALA A 18 3.20 5.72 -5.83
N ALA A 19 3.47 6.97 -6.24
CA ALA A 19 4.71 7.32 -6.95
C ALA A 19 5.94 7.10 -6.08
N ILE A 20 5.90 7.54 -4.81
CA ILE A 20 6.96 7.28 -3.83
C ILE A 20 7.24 5.78 -3.71
N HIS A 21 6.21 4.93 -3.61
CA HIS A 21 6.37 3.46 -3.58
C HIS A 21 7.07 2.93 -4.85
N ILE A 22 6.65 3.37 -6.03
CA ILE A 22 7.25 2.95 -7.31
C ILE A 22 8.73 3.35 -7.36
N PHE A 23 9.07 4.60 -7.00
CA PHE A 23 10.44 5.07 -6.99
C PHE A 23 11.31 4.31 -5.97
N SER A 24 10.79 4.05 -4.76
CA SER A 24 11.49 3.22 -3.77
C SER A 24 11.78 1.82 -4.29
N ASN A 25 10.82 1.18 -4.96
CA ASN A 25 11.02 -0.14 -5.56
C ASN A 25 12.05 -0.11 -6.71
N LEU A 26 12.07 0.95 -7.52
CA LEU A 26 13.09 1.14 -8.56
C LEU A 26 14.49 1.29 -7.96
N ILE A 27 14.64 2.10 -6.90
CA ILE A 27 15.91 2.26 -6.18
C ILE A 27 16.36 0.91 -5.61
N MET A 28 15.45 0.15 -5.00
CA MET A 28 15.76 -1.19 -4.48
C MET A 28 16.19 -2.16 -5.57
N ALA A 29 15.58 -2.12 -6.76
CA ALA A 29 15.98 -2.93 -7.89
C ALA A 29 17.42 -2.61 -8.34
N VAL A 30 17.78 -1.32 -8.37
CA VAL A 30 19.16 -0.89 -8.66
C VAL A 30 20.13 -1.37 -7.59
N ILE A 31 19.81 -1.19 -6.30
CA ILE A 31 20.64 -1.65 -5.19
C ILE A 31 20.90 -3.16 -5.30
N ARG A 32 19.86 -3.97 -5.57
CA ARG A 32 20.01 -5.42 -5.75
C ARG A 32 20.92 -5.75 -6.93
N LYS A 33 20.70 -5.13 -8.09
CA LYS A 33 21.50 -5.38 -9.30
C LYS A 33 22.98 -5.06 -9.09
N VAL A 34 23.30 -3.97 -8.39
CA VAL A 34 24.69 -3.60 -8.08
C VAL A 34 25.29 -4.53 -7.02
N SER A 35 24.49 -4.96 -6.04
CA SER A 35 24.96 -5.80 -4.93
C SER A 35 25.16 -7.27 -5.28
N GLN A 36 24.54 -7.77 -6.36
CA GLN A 36 24.71 -9.14 -6.86
C GLN A 36 26.16 -9.45 -7.30
N GLY A 37 26.95 -8.43 -7.65
CA GLY A 37 28.37 -8.59 -7.99
C GLY A 37 29.25 -9.09 -6.83
N ALA A 38 28.77 -9.00 -5.58
CA ALA A 38 29.56 -9.37 -4.40
C ALA A 38 29.38 -10.83 -3.95
N ASN A 39 28.28 -11.52 -4.34
CA ASN A 39 28.04 -12.89 -3.92
C ASN A 39 27.05 -13.61 -4.89
N PRO A 40 27.49 -14.04 -6.08
CA PRO A 40 26.61 -14.49 -7.15
C PRO A 40 25.86 -15.80 -6.87
N ASN A 41 26.33 -16.62 -5.92
CA ASN A 41 25.77 -17.94 -5.61
C ASN A 41 24.93 -17.97 -4.32
N GLY A 42 24.79 -16.84 -3.61
CA GLY A 42 24.02 -16.76 -2.37
C GLY A 42 22.62 -16.16 -2.58
N PRO A 43 21.62 -16.50 -1.75
CA PRO A 43 20.31 -15.85 -1.83
C PRO A 43 20.41 -14.36 -1.49
N ASP A 44 19.68 -13.51 -2.22
CA ASP A 44 19.62 -12.05 -1.99
C ASP A 44 19.32 -11.69 -0.52
N MET A 45 18.57 -12.55 0.18
CA MET A 45 18.22 -12.40 1.59
C MET A 45 19.41 -12.50 2.55
N ALA A 46 20.55 -13.08 2.14
CA ALA A 46 21.78 -13.12 2.92
C ALA A 46 22.66 -11.87 2.71
N ASN A 47 22.36 -11.05 1.70
CA ASN A 47 23.20 -9.89 1.36
C ASN A 47 22.96 -8.72 2.35
N GLN A 48 24.03 -8.28 3.01
CA GLN A 48 23.98 -7.20 4.02
C GLN A 48 23.84 -5.81 3.38
N MET A 49 24.42 -5.59 2.19
CA MET A 49 24.25 -4.33 1.44
C MET A 49 22.78 -4.14 1.04
N VAL A 50 22.14 -5.22 0.56
CA VAL A 50 20.70 -5.20 0.22
C VAL A 50 19.85 -4.91 1.45
N LEU A 51 20.22 -5.45 2.63
CA LEU A 51 19.51 -5.16 3.89
C LEU A 51 19.58 -3.68 4.24
N LEU A 52 20.78 -3.13 4.28
CA LEU A 52 21.02 -1.75 4.67
C LEU A 52 20.32 -0.80 3.69
N GLY A 53 20.44 -1.08 2.40
CA GLY A 53 19.71 -0.35 1.35
C GLY A 53 18.20 -0.40 1.55
N GLN A 54 17.65 -1.58 1.88
CA GLN A 54 16.22 -1.72 2.17
C GLN A 54 15.80 -0.87 3.38
N ILE A 55 16.54 -0.91 4.48
CA ILE A 55 16.21 -0.12 5.68
C ILE A 55 16.23 1.39 5.36
N ILE A 56 17.26 1.86 4.66
CA ILE A 56 17.42 3.28 4.30
C ILE A 56 16.27 3.72 3.38
N VAL A 57 16.04 2.99 2.29
CA VAL A 57 15.00 3.34 1.31
C VAL A 57 13.63 3.33 1.97
N SER A 58 13.34 2.33 2.81
CA SER A 58 12.05 2.24 3.49
C SER A 58 11.83 3.35 4.52
N THR A 59 12.88 3.73 5.25
CA THR A 59 12.82 4.86 6.20
C THR A 59 12.51 6.17 5.46
N ILE A 60 13.22 6.44 4.36
CA ILE A 60 12.97 7.62 3.53
C ILE A 60 11.54 7.60 2.98
N GLN A 61 11.10 6.43 2.50
CA GLN A 61 9.74 6.26 1.98
C GLN A 61 8.66 6.63 3.00
N VAL A 62 8.78 6.13 4.24
CA VAL A 62 7.84 6.43 5.33
C VAL A 62 7.81 7.93 5.63
N ILE A 63 8.97 8.56 5.75
CA ILE A 63 9.08 10.02 6.00
C ILE A 63 8.40 10.81 4.88
N MET A 64 8.67 10.45 3.62
CA MET A 64 8.10 11.13 2.47
C MET A 64 6.57 10.99 2.41
N ILE A 65 6.03 9.81 2.70
CA ILE A 65 4.57 9.59 2.78
C ILE A 65 3.97 10.45 3.90
N ALA A 66 4.60 10.50 5.08
CA ALA A 66 4.15 11.33 6.18
C ALA A 66 4.10 12.82 5.81
N ILE A 67 5.16 13.34 5.18
CA ILE A 67 5.23 14.74 4.72
C ILE A 67 4.10 15.05 3.73
N VAL A 68 3.81 14.13 2.80
CA VAL A 68 2.72 14.30 1.82
C VAL A 68 1.37 14.46 2.51
N PHE A 69 1.02 13.55 3.43
CA PHE A 69 -0.29 13.58 4.08
C PHE A 69 -0.43 14.70 5.11
N VAL A 70 0.61 14.96 5.92
CA VAL A 70 0.61 16.07 6.88
C VAL A 70 0.55 17.42 6.15
N GLY A 71 1.34 17.60 5.09
CA GLY A 71 1.34 18.83 4.30
C GLY A 71 -0.02 19.08 3.62
N ALA A 72 -0.64 18.04 3.05
CA ALA A 72 -1.98 18.15 2.46
C ALA A 72 -3.05 18.47 3.52
N TYR A 73 -2.96 17.84 4.69
CA TYR A 73 -3.85 18.11 5.82
C TYR A 73 -3.75 19.55 6.31
N GLU A 74 -2.54 20.05 6.58
CA GLU A 74 -2.35 21.43 7.04
C GLU A 74 -2.83 22.44 6.01
N HIS A 75 -2.58 22.18 4.72
CA HIS A 75 -3.04 23.05 3.64
C HIS A 75 -4.57 23.12 3.58
N LEU A 76 -5.27 21.98 3.66
CA LEU A 76 -6.73 21.95 3.70
C LEU A 76 -7.27 22.62 4.96
N ARG A 77 -6.69 22.33 6.13
CA ARG A 77 -7.14 22.91 7.40
C ARG A 77 -6.98 24.42 7.43
N LYS A 78 -5.89 24.96 6.88
CA LYS A 78 -5.66 26.39 6.71
C LYS A 78 -6.67 27.01 5.72
N ALA A 79 -7.02 26.30 4.65
CA ALA A 79 -8.06 26.75 3.73
C ALA A 79 -9.45 26.80 4.39
N LEU A 80 -9.76 25.86 5.28
CA LEU A 80 -11.03 25.78 6.01
C LEU A 80 -11.12 26.79 7.16
N SER A 81 -10.01 27.17 7.79
CA SER A 81 -10.02 28.11 8.93
C SER A 81 -10.46 29.53 8.56
N VAL A 82 -10.49 29.87 7.27
CA VAL A 82 -10.99 31.16 6.77
C VAL A 82 -12.53 31.21 6.74
N VAL A 83 -13.20 30.06 6.88
CA VAL A 83 -14.66 29.97 6.87
C VAL A 83 -15.19 29.52 8.23
N GLU A 84 -16.19 30.27 8.73
CA GLU A 84 -16.91 29.92 9.95
C GLU A 84 -17.56 28.54 9.85
N GLU A 85 -17.58 27.81 10.97
CA GLU A 85 -18.04 26.43 11.01
C GLU A 85 -19.52 26.28 10.62
N SER A 86 -20.35 27.26 11.00
CA SER A 86 -21.77 27.40 10.63
C SER A 86 -21.98 27.44 9.12
N ASP A 87 -21.04 28.04 8.38
CA ASP A 87 -21.11 28.19 6.93
C ASP A 87 -20.50 27.00 6.19
N ARG A 88 -19.66 26.18 6.83
CA ARG A 88 -19.08 24.97 6.21
C ARG A 88 -20.13 23.95 5.78
N LEU A 89 -21.13 23.72 6.64
CA LEU A 89 -22.22 22.79 6.31
C LEU A 89 -23.07 23.34 5.16
N ARG A 90 -23.39 24.64 5.20
CA ARG A 90 -24.14 25.31 4.13
C ARG A 90 -23.39 25.27 2.80
N MET A 91 -22.06 25.41 2.83
CA MET A 91 -21.23 25.27 1.63
C MET A 91 -21.29 23.86 1.04
N ALA A 92 -21.28 22.81 1.88
CA ALA A 92 -21.40 21.43 1.40
C ALA A 92 -22.77 21.20 0.71
N VAL A 93 -23.85 21.71 1.31
CA VAL A 93 -25.21 21.64 0.73
C VAL A 93 -25.27 22.36 -0.62
N LEU A 94 -24.74 23.59 -0.72
CA LEU A 94 -24.69 24.34 -1.98
C LEU A 94 -23.88 23.62 -3.07
N GLN A 95 -22.78 22.95 -2.70
CA GLN A 95 -22.05 22.12 -3.65
C GLN A 95 -22.89 20.93 -4.13
N GLN A 96 -23.71 20.33 -3.26
CA GLN A 96 -24.56 19.21 -3.60
C GLN A 96 -25.66 19.63 -4.57
N GLU A 97 -26.22 20.81 -4.37
CA GLU A 97 -27.22 21.41 -5.27
C GLU A 97 -26.64 21.65 -6.67
N ILE A 98 -25.40 22.15 -6.76
CA ILE A 98 -24.73 22.42 -8.05
C ILE A 98 -24.28 21.13 -8.75
N MET A 99 -23.81 20.14 -7.99
CA MET A 99 -23.30 18.88 -8.55
C MET A 99 -24.40 17.84 -8.84
N GLY A 100 -25.61 18.09 -8.35
CA GLY A 100 -26.72 17.16 -8.39
C GLY A 100 -26.65 16.13 -7.26
N SER A 101 -27.83 15.67 -6.82
CA SER A 101 -28.01 14.77 -5.67
C SER A 101 -27.31 13.40 -5.77
N LYS A 102 -26.73 13.07 -6.93
CA LYS A 102 -26.04 11.81 -7.19
C LYS A 102 -24.59 11.78 -6.72
N VAL A 103 -23.95 12.92 -6.45
CA VAL A 103 -22.58 12.99 -5.95
C VAL A 103 -22.61 13.50 -4.51
N PRO A 104 -22.30 12.66 -3.51
CA PRO A 104 -22.23 13.12 -2.13
C PRO A 104 -21.09 14.11 -1.96
N THR A 105 -21.42 15.24 -1.35
CA THR A 105 -20.48 16.29 -0.99
C THR A 105 -19.95 16.03 0.40
N LEU A 106 -18.67 15.69 0.50
CA LEU A 106 -17.99 15.63 1.77
C LEU A 106 -17.72 17.04 2.29
N THR A 107 -17.84 17.22 3.61
CA THR A 107 -17.32 18.43 4.25
C THR A 107 -15.79 18.41 4.22
N GLY A 108 -15.14 19.57 4.29
CA GLY A 108 -13.69 19.63 4.38
C GLY A 108 -13.13 18.85 5.58
N ASP A 109 -13.88 18.80 6.68
CA ASP A 109 -13.52 18.04 7.87
C ASP A 109 -13.57 16.52 7.63
N ASP A 110 -14.50 16.03 6.81
CA ASP A 110 -14.54 14.62 6.40
C ASP A 110 -13.36 14.27 5.48
N ILE A 111 -12.95 15.19 4.61
CA ILE A 111 -11.74 15.02 3.78
C ILE A 111 -10.49 14.97 4.67
N CYS A 112 -10.40 15.82 5.70
CA CYS A 112 -9.33 15.77 6.71
C CYS A 112 -9.27 14.39 7.40
N LYS A 113 -10.40 13.87 7.87
CA LYS A 113 -10.46 12.53 8.49
C LYS A 113 -10.01 11.42 7.54
N LEU A 114 -10.41 11.50 6.27
CA LEU A 114 -9.97 10.53 5.26
C LEU A 114 -8.46 10.63 4.98
N MET A 115 -7.89 11.83 4.96
CA MET A 115 -6.45 12.01 4.82
C MET A 115 -5.68 11.46 6.03
N GLU A 116 -6.14 11.72 7.26
CA GLU A 116 -5.56 11.14 8.47
C GLU A 116 -5.61 9.61 8.43
N LEU A 117 -6.77 9.05 8.08
CA LEU A 117 -6.97 7.60 7.94
C LEU A 117 -5.98 7.00 6.94
N TRP A 118 -5.90 7.55 5.73
CA TRP A 118 -5.00 7.03 4.69
C TRP A 118 -3.53 7.21 5.04
N GLY A 119 -3.16 8.35 5.62
CA GLY A 119 -1.79 8.60 6.08
C GLY A 119 -1.36 7.56 7.12
N VAL A 120 -2.20 7.30 8.12
CA VAL A 120 -1.93 6.28 9.15
C VAL A 120 -1.85 4.88 8.53
N ILE A 121 -2.81 4.50 7.68
CA ILE A 121 -2.81 3.19 7.04
C ILE A 121 -1.52 2.96 6.24
N LEU A 122 -1.12 3.90 5.39
CA LEU A 122 0.03 3.70 4.49
C LEU A 122 1.36 3.66 5.26
N ILE A 123 1.51 4.50 6.28
CA ILE A 123 2.68 4.48 7.18
C ILE A 123 2.71 3.16 7.96
N ALA A 124 1.59 2.76 8.59
CA ALA A 124 1.52 1.54 9.39
C ALA A 124 1.75 0.29 8.54
N VAL A 125 1.13 0.20 7.36
CA VAL A 125 1.34 -0.88 6.39
C VAL A 125 2.82 -0.98 6.05
N ARG A 126 3.50 0.15 5.79
CA ARG A 126 4.92 0.10 5.46
C ARG A 126 5.79 -0.37 6.63
N MET A 127 5.56 0.17 7.83
CA MET A 127 6.31 -0.25 9.02
C MET A 127 6.13 -1.74 9.33
N VAL A 128 4.89 -2.23 9.28
CA VAL A 128 4.59 -3.66 9.50
C VAL A 128 5.23 -4.51 8.41
N TYR A 129 5.21 -4.06 7.15
CA TYR A 129 5.90 -4.75 6.05
C TYR A 129 7.40 -4.90 6.33
N ASP A 130 8.06 -3.85 6.82
CA ASP A 130 9.50 -3.87 7.09
C ASP A 130 9.83 -4.76 8.30
N ILE A 131 9.04 -4.68 9.38
CA ILE A 131 9.17 -5.57 10.55
C ILE A 131 9.01 -7.03 10.11
N CYS A 132 7.93 -7.35 9.41
CA CYS A 132 7.70 -8.71 8.92
C CYS A 132 8.80 -9.16 7.95
N SER A 133 9.36 -8.27 7.12
CA SER A 133 10.51 -8.57 6.26
C SER A 133 11.74 -8.97 7.06
N MET A 134 12.05 -8.23 8.13
CA MET A 134 13.21 -8.50 8.98
C MET A 134 13.05 -9.81 9.77
N VAL A 135 11.86 -10.02 10.36
CA VAL A 135 11.53 -11.26 11.08
C VAL A 135 11.58 -12.45 10.12
N TYR A 136 10.99 -12.32 8.93
CA TYR A 136 11.04 -13.35 7.90
C TYR A 136 12.47 -13.69 7.47
N ARG A 137 13.31 -12.68 7.24
CA ARG A 137 14.71 -12.90 6.90
C ARG A 137 15.45 -13.65 8.01
N ARG A 138 15.31 -13.24 9.27
CA ARG A 138 15.94 -13.95 10.40
C ARG A 138 15.49 -15.40 10.46
N PHE A 139 14.18 -15.62 10.37
CA PHE A 139 13.60 -16.96 10.33
C PHE A 139 14.20 -17.83 9.20
N VAL A 140 14.38 -17.28 7.99
CA VAL A 140 15.01 -18.01 6.87
C VAL A 140 16.49 -18.31 7.16
N MET A 141 17.25 -17.37 7.75
CA MET A 141 18.64 -17.61 8.11
C MET A 141 18.77 -18.68 9.20
N ASP A 142 17.93 -18.61 10.24
CA ASP A 142 17.89 -19.60 11.32
C ASP A 142 17.57 -21.00 10.77
N LEU A 143 16.65 -21.11 9.80
CA LEU A 143 16.34 -22.37 9.14
C LEU A 143 17.49 -22.91 8.27
N LEU A 144 18.24 -22.04 7.60
CA LEU A 144 19.41 -22.43 6.82
C LEU A 144 20.54 -22.94 7.74
N ASP A 145 20.75 -22.27 8.87
CA ASP A 145 21.76 -22.64 9.87
C ASP A 145 21.42 -23.96 10.58
N LEU A 146 20.13 -24.30 10.72
CA LEU A 146 19.66 -25.57 11.29
C LEU A 146 19.85 -26.79 10.37
N GLY A 147 20.46 -26.64 9.19
CA GLY A 147 21.07 -27.76 8.48
C GLY A 147 20.09 -28.73 7.84
N VAL A 148 19.45 -28.30 6.75
CA VAL A 148 18.71 -29.16 5.81
C VAL A 148 19.72 -29.95 4.97
N THR A 149 20.27 -31.04 5.51
CA THR A 149 21.28 -31.89 4.84
C THR A 149 20.69 -33.04 4.01
N SER A 150 19.37 -33.13 3.87
CA SER A 150 18.70 -34.19 3.09
C SER A 150 17.72 -33.66 2.04
N GLU A 151 17.55 -34.35 0.92
CA GLU A 151 16.58 -33.97 -0.13
C GLU A 151 15.13 -33.90 0.40
N SER A 152 14.75 -34.78 1.33
CA SER A 152 13.42 -34.75 1.98
C SER A 152 13.19 -33.48 2.83
N SER A 153 14.26 -32.91 3.37
CA SER A 153 14.19 -31.69 4.17
C SER A 153 14.04 -30.42 3.30
N ASN A 154 14.36 -30.48 2.00
CA ASN A 154 14.18 -29.36 1.07
C ASN A 154 12.70 -29.08 0.76
N GLU A 155 11.86 -30.11 0.57
CA GLU A 155 10.41 -29.89 0.34
C GLU A 155 9.71 -29.31 1.58
N SER A 156 10.10 -29.77 2.77
CA SER A 156 9.60 -29.23 4.04
C SER A 156 10.05 -27.78 4.25
N PHE A 157 11.31 -27.47 3.93
CA PHE A 157 11.84 -26.10 3.95
C PHE A 157 11.07 -25.18 2.99
N VAL A 158 10.87 -25.62 1.74
CA VAL A 158 10.10 -24.86 0.75
C VAL A 158 8.67 -24.65 1.24
N THR A 159 8.02 -25.66 1.82
CA THR A 159 6.65 -25.53 2.34
C THR A 159 6.56 -24.53 3.51
N ILE A 160 7.52 -24.58 4.44
CA ILE A 160 7.60 -23.63 5.57
C ILE A 160 7.86 -22.21 5.07
N TYR A 161 8.81 -22.06 4.13
CA TYR A 161 9.13 -20.80 3.46
C TYR A 161 7.88 -20.23 2.76
N ASN A 162 7.13 -21.07 2.03
CA ASN A 162 5.91 -20.68 1.32
C ASN A 162 4.82 -20.16 2.26
N ASN A 163 4.53 -20.92 3.33
CA ASN A 163 3.49 -20.57 4.28
C ASN A 163 3.82 -19.26 5.00
N THR A 164 5.07 -19.08 5.42
CA THR A 164 5.51 -17.89 6.15
C THR A 164 5.62 -16.64 5.27
N HIS A 165 5.92 -16.79 3.97
CA HIS A 165 5.99 -15.65 3.05
C HIS A 165 4.63 -15.00 2.82
N GLY A 166 3.57 -15.80 2.69
CA GLY A 166 2.21 -15.30 2.48
C GLY A 166 1.65 -14.52 3.68
N PHE A 167 1.99 -14.94 4.90
CA PHE A 167 1.49 -14.31 6.14
C PHE A 167 1.84 -12.83 6.25
N LYS A 168 3.00 -12.43 5.73
CA LYS A 168 3.47 -11.04 5.72
C LYS A 168 2.46 -10.08 5.07
N TYR A 169 1.71 -10.55 4.06
CA TYR A 169 0.87 -9.68 3.24
C TYR A 169 -0.58 -9.56 3.72
N ILE A 170 -1.03 -10.46 4.60
CA ILE A 170 -2.45 -10.52 5.02
C ILE A 170 -2.86 -9.24 5.73
N GLY A 171 -2.21 -8.92 6.86
CA GLY A 171 -2.56 -7.74 7.65
C GLY A 171 -2.41 -6.43 6.87
N LEU A 172 -1.42 -6.39 5.97
CA LEU A 172 -1.12 -5.24 5.13
C LEU A 172 -2.22 -4.98 4.10
N LEU A 173 -2.63 -6.03 3.38
CA LEU A 173 -3.70 -5.91 2.39
C LEU A 173 -5.03 -5.60 3.09
N VAL A 174 -5.31 -6.25 4.22
CA VAL A 174 -6.53 -5.99 5.00
C VAL A 174 -6.61 -4.52 5.40
N ALA A 175 -5.52 -3.92 5.86
CA ALA A 175 -5.48 -2.50 6.21
C ALA A 175 -5.79 -1.59 4.99
N ILE A 176 -5.19 -1.85 3.83
CA ILE A 176 -5.48 -1.08 2.60
C ILE A 176 -6.95 -1.23 2.20
N LEU A 177 -7.49 -2.45 2.21
CA LEU A 177 -8.87 -2.71 1.83
C LEU A 177 -9.87 -2.10 2.82
N ILE A 178 -9.56 -2.05 4.11
CA ILE A 178 -10.33 -1.30 5.10
C ILE A 178 -10.31 0.20 4.76
N GLY A 179 -9.16 0.76 4.37
CA GLY A 179 -9.06 2.14 3.89
C GLY A 179 -10.00 2.43 2.70
N VAL A 180 -10.01 1.53 1.71
CA VAL A 180 -10.93 1.61 0.55
C VAL A 180 -12.39 1.51 1.00
N MET A 181 -12.71 0.57 1.89
CA MET A 181 -14.06 0.36 2.39
C MET A 181 -14.57 1.56 3.19
N MET A 182 -13.76 2.09 4.10
CA MET A 182 -14.08 3.30 4.88
C MET A 182 -14.28 4.50 3.95
N THR A 183 -13.42 4.67 2.95
CA THR A 183 -13.62 5.70 1.91
C THR A 183 -14.97 5.52 1.20
N GLY A 184 -15.33 4.28 0.85
CA GLY A 184 -16.63 3.96 0.28
C GLY A 184 -17.82 4.19 1.22
N ILE A 185 -17.63 4.08 2.54
CA ILE A 185 -18.66 4.41 3.54
C ILE A 185 -18.86 5.92 3.60
N PHE A 186 -17.79 6.70 3.77
CA PHE A 186 -17.83 8.16 3.82
C PHE A 186 -18.46 8.75 2.54
N LEU A 187 -18.09 8.23 1.38
CA LEU A 187 -18.59 8.68 0.08
C LEU A 187 -19.92 8.04 -0.32
N ASN A 188 -20.55 7.23 0.55
CA ASN A 188 -21.69 6.38 0.21
C ASN A 188 -21.56 5.66 -1.15
N ASP A 189 -20.35 5.22 -1.49
CA ASP A 189 -20.03 4.66 -2.80
C ASP A 189 -20.13 3.13 -2.79
N ARG A 190 -21.19 2.60 -3.41
CA ARG A 190 -21.39 1.16 -3.52
C ARG A 190 -20.28 0.46 -4.32
N LEU A 191 -19.68 1.12 -5.32
CA LEU A 191 -18.64 0.51 -6.13
C LEU A 191 -17.38 0.24 -5.31
N LEU A 192 -16.92 1.21 -4.53
CA LEU A 192 -15.75 1.05 -3.66
C LEU A 192 -15.97 -0.06 -2.63
N LYS A 193 -17.15 -0.09 -1.99
CA LYS A 193 -17.55 -1.13 -1.03
C LYS A 193 -17.55 -2.53 -1.66
N VAL A 194 -18.07 -2.67 -2.88
CA VAL A 194 -18.13 -3.96 -3.58
C VAL A 194 -16.74 -4.41 -4.04
N ILE A 195 -15.94 -3.50 -4.62
CA ILE A 195 -14.57 -3.81 -5.07
C ILE A 195 -13.70 -4.25 -3.91
N SER A 196 -13.76 -3.58 -2.74
CA SER A 196 -12.98 -3.98 -1.57
C SER A 196 -13.33 -5.40 -1.09
N MET A 197 -14.61 -5.77 -1.12
CA MET A 197 -15.08 -7.11 -0.76
C MET A 197 -14.64 -8.18 -1.77
N ILE A 198 -14.70 -7.87 -3.06
CA ILE A 198 -14.23 -8.75 -4.13
C ILE A 198 -12.72 -8.99 -3.99
N LEU A 199 -11.93 -7.93 -3.81
CA LEU A 199 -10.48 -8.03 -3.63
C LEU A 199 -10.12 -8.84 -2.38
N MET A 200 -10.85 -8.65 -1.28
CA MET A 200 -10.66 -9.44 -0.06
C MET A 200 -10.92 -10.94 -0.32
N THR A 201 -12.00 -11.26 -1.02
CA THR A 201 -12.36 -12.64 -1.35
C THR A 201 -11.29 -13.28 -2.24
N PHE A 202 -10.83 -12.58 -3.28
CA PHE A 202 -9.75 -13.07 -4.14
C PHE A 202 -8.45 -13.28 -3.37
N PHE A 203 -8.12 -12.40 -2.42
CA PHE A 203 -6.94 -12.56 -1.60
C PHE A 203 -7.03 -13.78 -0.68
N ILE A 204 -8.16 -13.97 0.01
CA ILE A 204 -8.37 -15.14 0.87
C ILE A 204 -8.29 -16.42 0.03
N PHE A 205 -8.93 -16.44 -1.13
CA PHE A 205 -8.87 -17.58 -2.06
C PHE A 205 -7.42 -17.86 -2.49
N SER A 206 -6.68 -16.81 -2.85
CA SER A 206 -5.28 -16.94 -3.25
C SER A 206 -4.38 -17.41 -2.12
N PHE A 207 -4.64 -16.96 -0.89
CA PHE A 207 -3.90 -17.35 0.30
C PHE A 207 -4.14 -18.81 0.67
N VAL A 208 -5.40 -19.27 0.64
CA VAL A 208 -5.77 -20.62 1.05
C VAL A 208 -5.45 -21.67 -0.03
N ILE A 209 -5.58 -21.33 -1.32
CA ILE A 209 -5.62 -22.34 -2.40
C ILE A 209 -4.42 -22.28 -3.35
N LEU A 210 -3.92 -21.08 -3.70
CA LEU A 210 -2.99 -20.96 -4.84
C LEU A 210 -1.52 -21.25 -4.50
N GLY A 211 -1.13 -21.18 -3.22
CA GLY A 211 0.23 -21.49 -2.75
C GLY A 211 1.33 -20.71 -3.48
N MET A 212 2.58 -21.17 -3.35
CA MET A 212 3.69 -20.68 -4.19
C MET A 212 3.81 -21.55 -5.45
N ARG A 213 3.97 -20.92 -6.61
CA ARG A 213 4.27 -21.59 -7.88
C ARG A 213 5.67 -21.22 -8.32
N THR A 214 6.56 -22.21 -8.48
CA THR A 214 7.88 -21.97 -9.06
C THR A 214 7.77 -21.94 -10.57
N VAL A 215 8.28 -20.87 -11.20
CA VAL A 215 8.31 -20.70 -12.65
C VAL A 215 9.75 -20.49 -13.07
N THR A 216 10.20 -21.20 -14.11
CA THR A 216 11.54 -21.02 -14.67
C THR A 216 11.51 -19.92 -15.73
N ILE A 217 12.22 -18.81 -15.50
CA ILE A 217 12.31 -17.67 -16.42
C ILE A 217 13.79 -17.41 -16.71
N GLY A 218 14.19 -17.53 -17.99
CA GLY A 218 15.57 -17.21 -18.41
C GLY A 218 16.66 -18.05 -17.73
N GLY A 219 16.37 -19.31 -17.38
CA GLY A 219 17.30 -20.20 -16.68
C GLY A 219 17.30 -20.07 -15.15
N TYR A 220 16.54 -19.12 -14.58
CA TYR A 220 16.39 -18.95 -13.14
C TYR A 220 15.04 -19.47 -12.65
N SER A 221 15.03 -20.15 -11.51
CA SER A 221 13.79 -20.57 -10.83
C SER A 221 13.26 -19.46 -9.93
N VAL A 222 12.08 -18.94 -10.25
CA VAL A 222 11.42 -17.86 -9.50
C VAL A 222 10.19 -18.41 -8.80
N GLY A 223 10.16 -18.33 -7.47
CA GLY A 223 8.97 -18.63 -6.67
C GLY A 223 7.97 -17.48 -6.72
N ILE A 224 6.80 -17.70 -7.29
CA ILE A 224 5.71 -16.72 -7.32
C ILE A 224 4.74 -17.02 -6.18
N VAL A 225 4.61 -16.07 -5.27
CA VAL A 225 3.60 -16.09 -4.19
C VAL A 225 2.46 -15.16 -4.59
N TRP A 226 1.31 -15.73 -4.96
CA TRP A 226 0.18 -14.96 -5.50
C TRP A 226 -0.33 -13.87 -4.55
N THR A 227 -0.26 -14.11 -3.24
CA THR A 227 -0.65 -13.10 -2.23
C THR A 227 0.29 -11.90 -2.22
N SER A 228 1.58 -12.09 -2.50
CA SER A 228 2.54 -11.00 -2.71
C SER A 228 2.21 -10.22 -3.98
N VAL A 229 1.90 -10.91 -5.08
CA VAL A 229 1.53 -10.28 -6.36
C VAL A 229 0.28 -9.41 -6.19
N ILE A 230 -0.77 -9.96 -5.58
CA ILE A 230 -2.02 -9.22 -5.32
C ILE A 230 -1.75 -8.02 -4.42
N PHE A 231 -1.00 -8.21 -3.34
CA PHE A 231 -0.66 -7.12 -2.43
C PHE A 231 0.06 -5.98 -3.17
N HIS A 232 1.13 -6.27 -3.90
CA HIS A 232 1.88 -5.23 -4.61
C HIS A 232 1.08 -4.56 -5.72
N LEU A 233 0.22 -5.31 -6.43
CA LEU A 233 -0.70 -4.73 -7.40
C LEU A 233 -1.69 -3.76 -6.74
N VAL A 234 -2.28 -4.14 -5.60
CA VAL A 234 -3.23 -3.28 -4.87
C VAL A 234 -2.51 -2.06 -4.28
N GLU A 235 -1.34 -2.24 -3.71
CA GLU A 235 -0.53 -1.16 -3.11
C GLU A 235 -0.07 -0.14 -4.17
N THR A 236 0.29 -0.58 -5.38
CA THR A 236 0.81 0.32 -6.42
C THR A 236 -0.31 0.77 -7.38
N VAL A 237 -0.75 -0.15 -8.23
CA VAL A 237 -1.76 0.10 -9.26
C VAL A 237 -3.11 0.40 -8.61
N GLY A 238 -3.48 -0.31 -7.55
CA GLY A 238 -4.74 -0.10 -6.85
C GLY A 238 -4.86 1.29 -6.23
N LEU A 239 -3.84 1.77 -5.52
CA LEU A 239 -3.83 3.14 -4.96
C LEU A 239 -3.85 4.21 -6.06
N PHE A 240 -3.13 3.98 -7.16
CA PHE A 240 -3.14 4.89 -8.30
C PHE A 240 -4.54 4.96 -8.95
N VAL A 241 -5.16 3.81 -9.21
CA VAL A 241 -6.51 3.72 -9.77
C VAL A 241 -7.54 4.31 -8.81
N LEU A 242 -7.39 4.11 -7.50
CA LEU A 242 -8.24 4.72 -6.49
C LEU A 242 -8.12 6.25 -6.53
N GLY A 243 -6.91 6.80 -6.51
CA GLY A 243 -6.68 8.25 -6.65
C GLY A 243 -7.33 8.81 -7.92
N PHE A 244 -7.22 8.08 -9.04
CA PHE A 244 -7.86 8.46 -10.30
C PHE A 244 -9.36 8.44 -10.27
N TYR A 245 -9.92 7.37 -9.73
CA TYR A 245 -11.35 7.23 -9.55
C TYR A 245 -11.92 8.36 -8.68
N LEU A 246 -11.28 8.63 -7.54
CA LEU A 246 -11.70 9.67 -6.61
C LEU A 246 -11.65 11.06 -7.27
N ARG A 247 -10.54 11.40 -7.93
CA ARG A 247 -10.38 12.68 -8.63
C ARG A 247 -11.43 12.90 -9.72
N LYS A 248 -11.76 11.84 -10.48
CA LYS A 248 -12.71 11.93 -11.60
C LYS A 248 -14.16 12.04 -11.13
N LYS A 249 -14.52 11.34 -10.05
CA LYS A 249 -15.90 11.22 -9.59
C LYS A 249 -16.28 12.25 -8.53
N TYR A 250 -15.32 12.68 -7.70
CA TYR A 250 -15.54 13.56 -6.56
C TYR A 250 -14.74 14.85 -6.70
N ILE A 251 -15.45 15.99 -6.72
CA ILE A 251 -14.83 17.31 -6.83
C ILE A 251 -14.17 17.65 -5.49
N GLY A 252 -12.92 18.10 -5.51
CA GLY A 252 -12.25 18.54 -4.30
C GLY A 252 -11.51 17.46 -3.51
N LEU A 253 -11.76 16.19 -3.84
CA LEU A 253 -11.21 15.02 -3.15
C LEU A 253 -9.85 14.62 -3.72
#